data_AF-A0A972SN42-F1
#
_entry.id   AF-A0A972SN42-F1
#
_cell.length_a   1.000
_cell.length_b   1.000
_cell.length_c   1.000
_cell.angle_alpha   90.00
_cell.angle_beta   90.00
_cell.angle_gamma   90.00
#
_symmetry.space_group_name_H-M   'P 1'
#
loop_
_entity.id
_entity.type
_entity.pdbx_description
1 polymer ?
#
loop_
_entity_poly.entity_id
_entity_poly.type
_entity_poly.pdbx_seq_one_letter_code
_entity_poly.pdbx_strand_id
1 'polypeptide(L)'
;MSFLKNMMTGGEGHSVAQNAHLAELVLKTLGSADKRQQVLQSLQKVMRRGMSFQRMDDDQLADEFDALDRVAQLNMLSIAIKEIGIFWKDEPWMPIRNPMFHSMDARDVEVNAGHFKRKHGLTVTILAEPMSLGQWVKEGRLVRKIVDR
;
A
#
# COMPACT_ATOMS: atom_id res chain seq x y z
N MET A 1 7.94 26.07 -5.36
CA MET A 1 7.86 24.80 -6.11
C MET A 1 6.62 24.86 -6.99
N SER A 2 6.79 24.63 -8.29
CA SER A 2 5.94 25.15 -9.39
C SER A 2 4.60 24.42 -9.59
N PHE A 3 3.53 25.20 -9.80
CA PHE A 3 2.16 24.80 -10.17
C PHE A 3 2.11 23.83 -11.37
N LEU A 4 3.03 23.98 -12.33
CA LEU A 4 3.16 23.10 -13.50
C LEU A 4 3.60 21.68 -13.15
N LYS A 5 4.37 21.50 -12.07
CA LYS A 5 4.77 20.16 -11.60
C LYS A 5 3.56 19.43 -11.00
N ASN A 6 2.76 20.13 -10.18
CA ASN A 6 1.52 19.59 -9.62
C ASN A 6 0.46 19.27 -10.69
N MET A 7 0.48 19.99 -11.82
CA MET A 7 -0.41 19.72 -12.94
C MET A 7 0.00 18.47 -13.75
N MET A 8 1.30 18.15 -13.80
CA MET A 8 1.84 16.98 -14.52
C MET A 8 1.96 15.73 -13.66
N THR A 9 2.13 15.84 -12.34
CA THR A 9 2.21 14.70 -11.40
C THR A 9 0.92 14.46 -10.63
N GLY A 10 -0.11 15.28 -10.86
CA GLY A 10 -1.28 15.36 -10.00
C GLY A 10 -0.97 15.90 -8.60
N GLY A 11 -2.00 16.34 -7.88
CA GLY A 11 -1.89 16.73 -6.48
C GLY A 11 -1.63 15.53 -5.56
N GLU A 12 -1.57 15.80 -4.25
CA GLU A 12 -1.42 14.75 -3.23
C GLU A 12 -2.53 13.70 -3.34
N GLY A 13 -3.79 14.12 -3.53
CA GLY A 13 -4.94 13.22 -3.74
C GLY A 13 -4.77 12.27 -4.94
N HIS A 14 -4.27 12.78 -6.08
CA HIS A 14 -3.98 11.94 -7.25
C HIS A 14 -2.89 10.89 -6.97
N SER A 15 -1.82 11.27 -6.26
CA SER A 15 -0.73 10.34 -5.90
C SER A 15 -1.22 9.24 -4.95
N VAL A 16 -2.05 9.61 -3.97
CA VAL A 16 -2.71 8.68 -3.03
C VAL A 16 -3.62 7.71 -3.79
N ALA A 17 -4.47 8.22 -4.68
CA ALA A 17 -5.40 7.40 -5.47
C ALA A 17 -4.65 6.45 -6.43
N GLN A 18 -3.55 6.91 -7.05
CA GLN A 18 -2.73 6.08 -7.93
C GLN A 18 -2.10 4.93 -7.14
N ASN A 19 -1.45 5.23 -6.02
CA ASN A 19 -0.80 4.23 -5.20
C ASN A 19 -1.81 3.24 -4.59
N ALA A 20 -2.98 3.72 -4.18
CA ALA A 20 -4.04 2.85 -3.67
C ALA A 20 -4.53 1.85 -4.73
N HIS A 21 -4.84 2.31 -5.96
CA HIS A 21 -5.20 1.41 -7.05
C HIS A 21 -4.07 0.46 -7.44
N LEU A 22 -2.83 0.95 -7.48
CA LEU A 22 -1.68 0.13 -7.84
C LEU A 22 -1.41 -0.95 -6.78
N ALA A 23 -1.57 -0.61 -5.49
CA ALA A 23 -1.50 -1.56 -4.39
C ALA A 23 -2.59 -2.64 -4.51
N GLU A 24 -3.85 -2.27 -4.79
CA GLU A 24 -4.95 -3.23 -5.02
C GLU A 24 -4.61 -4.23 -6.14
N LEU A 25 -4.02 -3.74 -7.23
CA LEU A 25 -3.59 -4.60 -8.34
C LEU A 25 -2.45 -5.52 -7.93
N VAL A 26 -1.42 -4.98 -7.27
CA VAL A 26 -0.26 -5.78 -6.86
C VAL A 26 -0.64 -6.85 -5.86
N LEU A 27 -1.45 -6.53 -4.85
CA LEU A 27 -1.89 -7.47 -3.81
C LEU A 27 -2.56 -8.71 -4.43
N LYS A 28 -3.37 -8.55 -5.49
CA LYS A 28 -4.01 -9.65 -6.24
C LYS A 28 -3.00 -10.55 -6.95
N THR A 29 -1.79 -10.07 -7.22
CA THR A 29 -0.71 -10.82 -7.90
C THR A 29 0.30 -11.44 -6.93
N LEU A 30 0.21 -11.18 -5.62
CA LEU A 30 1.07 -11.79 -4.61
C LEU A 30 0.65 -13.25 -4.38
N GLY A 31 1.07 -14.12 -5.30
CA GLY A 31 0.68 -15.54 -5.31
C GLY A 31 1.43 -16.43 -4.32
N SER A 32 2.65 -16.07 -3.89
CA SER A 32 3.43 -16.89 -2.96
C SER A 32 3.39 -16.34 -1.52
N ALA A 33 3.31 -17.25 -0.55
CA ALA A 33 3.39 -16.93 0.88
C ALA A 33 4.68 -16.17 1.20
N ASP A 34 5.80 -16.53 0.58
CA ASP A 34 7.10 -15.87 0.77
C ASP A 34 7.08 -14.40 0.36
N LYS A 35 6.42 -14.05 -0.76
CA LYS A 35 6.31 -12.65 -1.19
C LYS A 35 5.42 -11.85 -0.26
N ARG A 36 4.30 -12.43 0.19
CA ARG A 36 3.43 -11.80 1.21
C ARG A 36 4.20 -11.55 2.50
N GLN A 37 5.06 -12.50 2.88
CA GLN A 37 5.91 -12.37 4.06
C GLN A 37 6.97 -11.28 3.91
N GLN A 38 7.59 -11.12 2.74
CA GLN A 38 8.51 -10.02 2.46
C GLN A 38 7.81 -8.66 2.52
N VAL A 39 6.60 -8.55 1.94
CA VAL A 39 5.77 -7.34 2.01
C VAL A 39 5.46 -7.00 3.47
N LEU A 40 5.04 -7.99 4.27
CA LEU A 40 4.73 -7.79 5.68
C LEU A 40 5.94 -7.28 6.46
N GLN A 41 7.12 -7.88 6.25
CA GLN A 41 8.35 -7.45 6.92
C GLN A 41 8.75 -6.03 6.53
N SER A 42 8.59 -5.67 5.25
CA SER A 42 8.86 -4.31 4.80
C SER A 42 7.85 -3.33 5.37
N LEU A 43 6.56 -3.68 5.43
CA LEU A 43 5.53 -2.84 6.02
C LEU A 43 5.79 -2.57 7.50
N GLN A 44 6.13 -3.60 8.27
CA GLN A 44 6.52 -3.43 9.68
C GLN A 44 7.71 -2.48 9.84
N LYS A 45 8.70 -2.53 8.94
CA LYS A 45 9.83 -1.57 8.94
C LYS A 45 9.35 -0.16 8.61
N VAL A 46 8.45 0.01 7.63
CA VAL A 46 7.86 1.30 7.27
C VAL A 46 7.11 1.91 8.45
N MET A 47 6.24 1.14 9.10
CA MET A 47 5.48 1.59 10.26
C MET A 47 6.41 2.02 11.41
N ARG A 48 7.42 1.21 11.72
CA ARG A 48 8.42 1.51 12.78
C ARG A 48 9.27 2.76 12.52
N ARG A 49 9.19 3.40 11.34
CA ARG A 49 9.81 4.73 11.15
C ARG A 49 9.06 5.83 11.89
N GLY A 50 7.77 5.66 12.15
CA GLY A 50 7.00 6.57 13.00
C GLY A 50 7.38 6.39 14.47
N MET A 51 7.64 7.50 15.16
CA MET A 51 8.08 7.47 16.57
C MET A 51 7.11 6.72 17.49
N SER A 52 5.80 6.79 17.22
CA SER A 52 4.76 6.09 17.98
C SER A 52 4.84 4.56 17.87
N PHE A 53 5.41 4.05 16.78
CA PHE A 53 5.37 2.62 16.44
C PHE A 53 6.70 1.89 16.70
N GLN A 54 7.78 2.62 17.00
CA GLN A 54 9.14 2.06 17.09
C GLN A 54 9.29 0.89 18.08
N ARG A 55 8.55 0.93 19.19
CA ARG A 55 8.64 -0.04 20.28
C ARG A 55 7.51 -1.08 20.29
N MET A 56 6.64 -1.03 19.30
CA MET A 56 5.52 -1.95 19.20
C MET A 56 5.97 -3.32 18.68
N ASP A 57 5.42 -4.37 19.29
CA ASP A 57 5.56 -5.72 18.78
C ASP A 57 4.74 -5.93 17.49
N ASP A 58 4.91 -7.10 16.87
CA ASP A 58 4.28 -7.40 15.59
C ASP A 58 2.75 -7.50 15.65
N ASP A 59 2.17 -7.85 16.81
CA ASP A 59 0.70 -7.89 16.98
C ASP A 59 0.15 -6.49 17.18
N GLN A 60 0.81 -5.66 18.00
CA GLN A 60 0.45 -4.26 18.20
C GLN A 60 0.51 -3.46 16.90
N LEU A 61 1.53 -3.68 16.07
CA LEU A 61 1.60 -3.06 14.74
C LEU A 61 0.48 -3.51 13.82
N ALA A 62 0.05 -4.77 13.91
CA ALA A 62 -1.06 -5.27 13.11
C ALA A 62 -2.36 -4.60 13.53
N ASP A 63 -2.61 -4.44 14.83
CA ASP A 63 -3.79 -3.76 15.36
C ASP A 63 -3.83 -2.28 14.91
N GLU A 64 -2.69 -1.57 14.98
CA GLU A 64 -2.59 -0.18 14.50
C GLU A 64 -2.82 -0.08 12.98
N PHE A 65 -2.33 -1.04 12.20
CA PHE A 65 -2.60 -1.07 10.77
C PHE A 65 -4.07 -1.36 10.47
N ASP A 66 -4.66 -2.33 11.16
CA ASP A 66 -6.03 -2.78 10.97
C ASP A 66 -7.05 -1.69 11.37
N ALA A 67 -6.65 -0.76 12.24
CA ALA A 67 -7.45 0.41 12.63
C ALA A 67 -7.48 1.53 11.56
N LEU A 68 -6.60 1.49 10.56
CA LEU A 68 -6.56 2.49 9.50
C LEU A 68 -7.65 2.25 8.44
N ASP A 69 -8.10 3.33 7.82
CA ASP A 69 -8.95 3.21 6.64
C ASP A 69 -8.22 2.53 5.48
N ARG A 70 -8.98 1.93 4.57
CA ARG A 70 -8.44 1.13 3.46
C ARG A 70 -7.45 1.92 2.59
N VAL A 71 -7.67 3.22 2.37
CA VAL A 71 -6.78 4.04 1.55
C VAL A 71 -5.45 4.24 2.27
N ALA A 72 -5.47 4.57 3.57
CA ALA A 72 -4.26 4.69 4.37
C ALA A 72 -3.47 3.36 4.41
N GLN A 73 -4.16 2.24 4.60
CA GLN A 73 -3.58 0.89 4.54
C GLN A 73 -2.86 0.63 3.21
N LEU A 74 -3.54 0.86 2.08
CA LEU A 74 -2.98 0.66 0.75
C LEU A 74 -1.80 1.59 0.46
N ASN A 75 -1.82 2.82 0.97
CA ASN A 75 -0.72 3.76 0.77
C ASN A 75 0.51 3.39 1.60
N MET A 76 0.36 2.90 2.82
CA MET A 76 1.50 2.32 3.55
C MET A 76 2.04 1.08 2.86
N LEU A 77 1.17 0.20 2.36
CA LEU A 77 1.56 -0.96 1.57
C LEU A 77 2.30 -0.56 0.30
N SER A 78 1.90 0.53 -0.38
CA SER A 78 2.58 1.01 -1.58
C SER A 78 4.06 1.33 -1.31
N ILE A 79 4.37 1.91 -0.14
CA ILE A 79 5.74 2.21 0.28
C ILE A 79 6.50 0.89 0.53
N ALA A 80 5.90 -0.03 1.28
CA ALA A 80 6.51 -1.32 1.59
C ALA A 80 6.82 -2.15 0.33
N ILE A 81 5.84 -2.24 -0.57
CA ILE A 81 5.93 -2.96 -1.84
C ILE A 81 6.99 -2.33 -2.75
N LYS A 82 7.06 -0.98 -2.79
CA LYS A 82 8.10 -0.25 -3.52
C LYS A 82 9.50 -0.53 -2.97
N GLU A 83 9.68 -0.59 -1.66
CA GLU A 83 10.98 -0.83 -1.02
C GLU A 83 11.60 -2.18 -1.36
N ILE A 84 10.75 -3.19 -1.57
CA ILE A 84 11.20 -4.52 -1.98
C ILE A 84 11.22 -4.71 -3.51
N GLY A 85 11.04 -3.63 -4.27
CA GLY A 85 11.20 -3.63 -5.73
C GLY A 85 10.09 -4.36 -6.48
N ILE A 86 8.88 -4.46 -5.92
CA ILE A 86 7.73 -4.99 -6.64
C ILE A 86 7.04 -3.87 -7.41
N PHE A 87 6.84 -4.10 -8.70
CA PHE A 87 6.18 -3.18 -9.62
C PHE A 87 5.09 -3.92 -10.40
N TRP A 88 4.11 -3.17 -10.89
CA TRP A 88 3.08 -3.70 -11.77
C TRP A 88 3.14 -2.98 -13.11
N LYS A 89 3.54 -3.74 -14.14
CA LYS A 89 3.80 -3.22 -15.49
C LYS A 89 4.75 -2.01 -15.45
N ASP A 90 4.41 -0.94 -16.15
CA ASP A 90 5.17 0.31 -16.28
C ASP A 90 4.57 1.45 -15.43
N GLU A 91 3.70 1.13 -14.46
CA GLU A 91 3.11 2.15 -13.58
C GLU A 91 4.04 2.52 -12.42
N PRO A 92 4.34 3.81 -12.23
CA PRO A 92 5.21 4.25 -11.14
C PRO A 92 4.47 4.33 -9.81
N TRP A 93 5.17 3.99 -8.73
CA TRP A 93 4.78 4.36 -7.38
C TRP A 93 5.03 5.85 -7.13
N MET A 94 3.95 6.60 -6.90
CA MET A 94 3.98 8.04 -6.69
C MET A 94 4.52 8.40 -5.30
N PRO A 95 5.21 9.54 -5.15
CA PRO A 95 5.67 10.00 -3.85
C PRO A 95 4.48 10.43 -2.98
N ILE A 96 4.45 9.98 -1.72
CA ILE A 96 3.44 10.38 -0.73
C ILE A 96 4.16 10.93 0.49
N ARG A 97 3.71 12.09 0.97
CA ARG A 97 4.30 12.75 2.14
C ARG A 97 3.86 12.09 3.44
N ASN A 98 2.57 11.77 3.55
CA ASN A 98 2.00 11.10 4.71
C ASN A 98 1.07 9.97 4.25
N PRO A 99 1.41 8.69 4.47
CA PRO A 99 0.57 7.59 4.03
C PRO A 99 -0.65 7.35 4.94
N MET A 100 -0.67 7.92 6.15
CA MET A 100 -1.79 7.75 7.10
C MET A 100 -2.85 8.86 7.00
N PHE A 101 -2.48 10.02 6.46
CA PHE A 101 -3.38 11.15 6.26
C PHE A 101 -3.42 11.50 4.79
N HIS A 102 -4.60 11.47 4.20
CA HIS A 102 -4.79 11.75 2.79
C HIS A 102 -5.86 12.82 2.56
N SER A 103 -5.67 13.59 1.50
CA SER A 103 -6.59 14.63 1.01
C SER A 103 -7.16 14.22 -0.35
N MET A 104 -7.58 12.95 -0.47
CA MET A 104 -8.09 12.36 -1.70
C MET A 104 -9.60 12.57 -1.82
N ASP A 105 -10.08 13.01 -2.98
CA ASP A 105 -11.51 13.09 -3.28
C ASP A 105 -11.96 12.05 -4.31
N ALA A 106 -13.27 12.00 -4.59
CA ALA A 106 -13.83 11.05 -5.56
C ALA A 106 -13.30 11.27 -6.99
N ARG A 107 -12.98 12.52 -7.36
CA ARG A 107 -12.47 12.85 -8.68
C ARG A 107 -11.06 12.31 -8.87
N ASP A 108 -10.22 12.34 -7.84
CA ASP A 108 -8.88 11.74 -7.87
C ASP A 108 -8.95 10.23 -8.16
N VAL A 109 -9.91 9.54 -7.53
CA VAL A 109 -10.17 8.12 -7.74
C VAL A 109 -10.63 7.85 -9.18
N GLU A 110 -11.61 8.61 -9.66
CA GLU A 110 -12.16 8.47 -11.03
C GLU A 110 -11.11 8.73 -12.11
N VAL A 111 -10.29 9.77 -11.95
CA VAL A 111 -9.21 10.10 -12.89
C VAL A 111 -8.21 8.96 -12.99
N ASN A 112 -7.80 8.40 -11.84
CA ASN A 112 -6.91 7.25 -11.81
C ASN A 112 -7.55 6.00 -12.40
N ALA A 113 -8.78 5.69 -12.04
CA ALA A 113 -9.49 4.54 -12.61
C ALA A 113 -9.63 4.65 -14.13
N GLY A 114 -9.94 5.85 -14.63
CA GLY A 114 -9.97 6.16 -16.06
C GLY A 114 -8.60 6.00 -16.74
N HIS A 115 -7.50 6.38 -16.07
CA HIS A 115 -6.14 6.12 -16.56
C HIS A 115 -5.86 4.63 -16.72
N PHE A 116 -6.09 3.82 -15.67
CA PHE A 116 -5.90 2.37 -15.74
C PHE A 116 -6.79 1.72 -16.81
N LYS A 117 -8.02 2.21 -16.99
CA LYS A 117 -8.91 1.71 -18.03
C LYS A 117 -8.39 2.02 -19.43
N ARG A 118 -7.96 3.25 -19.69
CA ARG A 118 -7.44 3.67 -21.01
C ARG A 118 -6.12 3.01 -21.36
N LYS A 119 -5.18 2.96 -20.41
CA LYS A 119 -3.82 2.47 -20.66
C LYS A 119 -3.72 0.95 -20.62
N HIS A 120 -4.46 0.30 -19.72
CA HIS A 120 -4.33 -1.14 -19.45
C HIS A 120 -5.59 -1.96 -19.73
N GLY A 121 -6.70 -1.33 -20.11
CA GLY A 121 -7.98 -2.01 -20.31
C GLY A 121 -8.68 -2.42 -19.00
N LEU A 122 -8.13 -2.06 -17.84
CA LEU A 122 -8.58 -2.56 -16.54
C LEU A 122 -9.55 -1.61 -15.84
N THR A 123 -10.60 -2.18 -15.27
CA THR A 123 -11.43 -1.49 -14.31
C THR A 123 -10.84 -1.72 -12.92
N VAL A 124 -10.35 -0.66 -12.30
CA VAL A 124 -9.82 -0.69 -10.94
C VAL A 124 -10.78 -0.01 -9.98
N THR A 125 -10.82 -0.52 -8.76
CA THR A 125 -11.63 -0.01 -7.67
C THR A 125 -10.82 -0.14 -6.38
N ILE A 126 -10.93 0.86 -5.50
CA ILE A 126 -10.47 0.75 -4.13
C ILE A 126 -11.63 0.12 -3.36
N LEU A 127 -11.36 -1.00 -2.68
CA LEU A 127 -12.41 -1.65 -1.88
C LEU A 127 -12.78 -0.76 -0.70
N ALA A 128 -14.03 -0.85 -0.23
CA ALA A 128 -14.48 -0.06 0.93
C ALA A 128 -13.98 -0.68 2.24
N GLU A 129 -13.84 -2.00 2.29
CA GLU A 129 -13.49 -2.71 3.51
C GLU A 129 -11.98 -2.67 3.78
N PRO A 130 -11.56 -2.32 5.01
CA PRO A 130 -10.17 -2.40 5.40
C PRO A 130 -9.68 -3.86 5.32
N MET A 131 -8.41 -4.05 5.01
CA MET A 131 -7.79 -5.37 5.13
C MET A 131 -7.32 -5.62 6.56
N SER A 132 -7.37 -6.88 6.99
CA SER A 132 -6.70 -7.32 8.20
C SER A 132 -5.36 -7.98 7.86
N LEU A 133 -4.28 -7.42 8.38
CA LEU A 133 -2.96 -8.05 8.36
C LEU A 133 -2.80 -9.11 9.43
N GLY A 134 -3.68 -9.17 10.44
CA GLY A 134 -3.66 -10.23 11.46
C GLY A 134 -3.64 -11.63 10.86
N GLN A 135 -4.29 -11.83 9.69
CA GLN A 135 -4.21 -13.09 8.95
C GLN A 135 -2.80 -13.33 8.35
N TRP A 136 -2.19 -12.32 7.74
CA TRP A 136 -0.88 -12.43 7.10
C TRP A 136 0.24 -12.58 8.14
N VAL A 137 0.11 -11.94 9.31
CA VAL A 137 1.03 -12.10 10.44
C VAL A 137 0.99 -13.55 10.96
N LYS A 138 -0.20 -14.14 11.08
CA LYS A 138 -0.35 -15.57 11.46
C LYS A 138 0.32 -16.48 10.44
N GLU A 139 0.06 -16.30 9.15
CA GLU A 139 0.69 -17.06 8.07
C GLU A 139 2.23 -16.89 8.08
N GLY A 140 2.72 -15.66 8.27
CA GLY A 140 4.14 -15.34 8.35
C GLY A 140 4.86 -15.91 9.58
N ARG A 141 4.19 -15.95 10.73
CA ARG A 141 4.67 -16.62 11.95
C ARG A 141 4.67 -18.13 11.80
N LEU A 142 3.66 -18.70 11.13
CA LEU A 142 3.63 -20.13 10.80
C LEU A 142 4.81 -20.50 9.90
N VAL A 143 5.05 -19.74 8.84
CA VAL A 143 6.22 -19.96 7.96
C VAL A 143 7.53 -19.83 8.73
N ARG A 144 7.73 -18.75 9.50
CA ARG A 144 8.96 -18.59 10.32
C ARG A 144 9.17 -19.72 11.33
N LYS A 145 8.11 -20.23 11.97
CA LYS A 145 8.19 -21.38 12.88
C LYS A 145 8.51 -22.71 12.18
N ILE A 146 8.27 -22.82 10.87
CA ILE A 146 8.48 -24.06 10.10
C ILE A 146 9.91 -24.16 9.53
N VAL A 147 10.72 -23.08 9.55
CA VAL A 147 12.09 -23.10 8.99
C VAL A 147 13.18 -23.54 9.99
N ASP A 148 12.86 -23.73 11.27
CA ASP A 148 13.83 -24.27 12.24
C ASP A 148 13.73 -25.81 12.33
N ARG A 149 14.45 -26.52 11.45
CA ARG A 149 14.88 -27.92 11.64
C ARG A 149 16.26 -28.17 11.06
#